data_AF-A0A920DRI6-F1
#
_entry.id   AF-A0A920DRI6-F1
#
_cell.length_a   1.000
_cell.length_b   1.000
_cell.length_c   1.000
_cell.angle_alpha   90.00
_cell.angle_beta   90.00
_cell.angle_gamma   90.00
#
_symmetry.space_group_name_H-M   'P 1'
#
loop_
_entity.id
_entity.type
_entity.pdbx_description
1 polymer ?
#
loop_
_entity_poly.entity_id
_entity_poly.type
_entity_poly.pdbx_seq_one_letter_code
_entity_poly.pdbx_strand_id
1 'polypeptide(L)' 'MRQGYDIGTQYRSGIYVTNTNQMKLAEKTKQTYETILTKNGFKPITTEIKEIKIFSLRKNIISNI' A
#
# COMPACT_ATOMS: atom_id res chain seq x y z
N MET A 1 11.31 -6.64 1.42
CA MET A 1 10.22 -5.62 1.58
C MET A 1 10.32 -5.05 2.98
N ARG A 2 10.21 -3.72 3.10
CA ARG A 2 10.28 -2.99 4.38
C ARG A 2 9.52 -1.67 4.27
N GLN A 3 9.16 -1.08 5.42
CA GLN A 3 8.74 0.31 5.54
C GLN A 3 9.56 0.95 6.67
N GLY A 4 10.35 1.99 6.37
CA GLY A 4 11.29 2.53 7.36
C GLY A 4 12.19 1.45 7.96
N TYR A 5 12.19 1.35 9.31
CA TYR A 5 12.91 0.32 10.06
C TYR A 5 12.15 -1.02 10.18
N ASP A 6 10.88 -1.08 9.77
CA ASP A 6 10.06 -2.29 9.84
C ASP A 6 10.34 -3.22 8.66
N ILE A 7 10.92 -4.38 8.93
CA ILE A 7 11.35 -5.36 7.92
C ILE A 7 10.37 -6.53 7.87
N GLY A 8 9.91 -6.86 6.67
CA GLY A 8 8.99 -7.97 6.43
C GLY A 8 7.99 -7.66 5.32
N THR A 9 7.47 -8.71 4.67
CA THR A 9 6.47 -8.57 3.61
C THR A 9 5.14 -8.03 4.12
N GLN A 10 4.85 -8.17 5.42
CA GLN A 10 3.68 -7.60 6.09
C GLN A 10 3.69 -6.06 6.14
N TYR A 11 4.86 -5.42 5.97
CA TYR A 11 5.00 -3.96 6.00
C TYR A 11 5.04 -3.32 4.60
N ARG A 12 4.68 -4.07 3.56
CA ARG A 12 4.65 -3.53 2.20
C ARG A 12 3.53 -2.50 2.04
N SER A 13 3.79 -1.48 1.22
CA SER A 13 2.74 -0.56 0.76
C SER A 13 1.72 -1.32 -0.11
N GLY A 14 0.43 -1.13 0.16
CA GLY A 14 -0.65 -1.77 -0.57
C GLY A 14 -1.93 -0.96 -0.56
N ILE A 15 -2.64 -0.94 -1.68
CA ILE A 15 -3.98 -0.39 -1.84
C ILE A 15 -4.91 -1.55 -2.19
N TYR A 16 -5.89 -1.81 -1.33
CA TYR A 16 -6.87 -2.89 -1.53
C TYR A 16 -8.24 -2.29 -1.80
N VAL A 17 -8.75 -2.49 -3.01
CA VAL A 17 -9.96 -1.84 -3.51
C VAL A 17 -11.18 -2.75 -3.41
N THR A 18 -12.37 -2.17 -3.28
CA THR A 18 -13.65 -2.91 -3.21
C THR A 18 -14.44 -2.89 -4.51
N ASN A 19 -14.00 -2.11 -5.50
CA ASN A 19 -14.67 -2.01 -6.80
C ASN A 19 -13.72 -1.50 -7.90
N THR A 20 -14.19 -1.61 -9.15
CA THR A 20 -13.43 -1.26 -10.36
C THR A 20 -13.16 0.24 -10.49
N ASN A 21 -14.04 1.11 -9.98
CA ASN A 21 -13.81 2.55 -10.01
C ASN A 21 -12.64 2.94 -9.11
N GLN A 22 -12.55 2.34 -7.92
CA GLN A 22 -11.40 2.51 -7.03
C GLN A 22 -10.11 1.94 -7.63
N MET A 23 -10.16 0.80 -8.33
CA MET A 23 -9.00 0.25 -9.06
C MET A 23 -8.43 1.27 -10.04
N LYS A 24 -9.28 1.79 -10.94
CA LYS A 24 -8.89 2.78 -11.95
C LYS A 24 -8.33 4.05 -11.31
N LEU A 25 -8.95 4.52 -10.23
CA LEU A 25 -8.48 5.70 -9.51
C LEU A 25 -7.11 5.45 -8.85
N ALA A 26 -6.93 4.30 -8.20
CA ALA A 26 -5.68 3.94 -7.54
C ALA A 26 -4.52 3.82 -8.55
N GLU A 27 -4.76 3.18 -9.70
CA GLU A 27 -3.76 3.07 -10.78
C GLU A 27 -3.40 4.44 -11.35
N LYS A 28 -4.39 5.29 -11.64
CA LYS A 28 -4.16 6.66 -12.13
C LYS A 28 -3.36 7.49 -11.13
N THR A 29 -3.71 7.43 -9.85
CA THR A 29 -2.98 8.13 -8.78
C THR A 29 -1.55 7.61 -8.64
N LYS A 30 -1.34 6.28 -8.68
CA LYS A 30 -0.01 5.69 -8.67
C LYS A 30 0.85 6.20 -9.82
N GLN A 31 0.34 6.19 -11.05
CA GLN A 31 1.08 6.68 -12.23
C GLN A 31 1.42 8.18 -12.13
N THR A 32 0.46 8.99 -11.66
CA THR A 32 0.66 10.44 -11.49
C THR A 32 1.76 10.71 -10.45
N TYR A 33 1.73 10.00 -9.33
CA TYR A 33 2.70 10.17 -8.26
C TYR A 33 4.08 9.59 -8.62
N GLU A 34 4.13 8.47 -9.33
CA GLU A 34 5.35 7.87 -9.88
C GLU A 34 6.12 8.89 -10.74
N THR A 35 5.40 9.65 -11.57
CA THR A 35 5.99 10.69 -12.41
C THR A 35 6.66 11.77 -11.58
N ILE A 36 6.04 12.19 -10.48
CA ILE A 36 6.58 13.20 -9.57
C ILE A 36 7.83 12.65 -8.86
N LEU A 37 7.75 11.43 -8.32
CA LEU A 37 8.86 10.80 -7.62
C LEU A 37 10.07 10.58 -8.53
N THR A 38 9.83 10.10 -9.75
CA THR A 38 10.88 9.87 -10.76
C THR A 38 11.57 11.19 -11.12
N LYS A 39 10.81 12.27 -11.32
CA LYS A 39 11.36 13.62 -11.57
C LYS A 39 12.24 14.12 -10.43
N ASN A 40 11.97 13.69 -9.20
CA ASN A 40 12.76 14.04 -8.02
C ASN A 40 13.86 13.01 -7.69
N GLY A 41 14.15 12.06 -8.59
CA GLY A 41 15.24 11.09 -8.43
C GLY A 41 14.96 9.96 -7.43
N PHE A 42 13.70 9.77 -7.03
CA PHE A 42 13.31 8.65 -6.18
C PHE A 42 13.20 7.35 -6.98
N LYS A 43 13.29 6.23 -6.26
CA LYS A 43 13.10 4.89 -6.82
C LYS A 43 11.63 4.64 -7.17
N PRO A 44 11.34 3.67 -8.06
CA PRO A 44 9.98 3.34 -8.45
C PRO A 44 9.07 2.93 -7.29
N ILE A 45 7.77 3.23 -7.40
CA ILE A 45 6.76 2.85 -6.40
C ILE A 45 6.55 1.34 -6.42
N THR A 46 6.77 0.71 -5.26
CA THR A 46 6.53 -0.73 -5.04
C THR A 46 5.10 -1.05 -4.54
N THR A 47 4.22 -0.06 -4.43
CA THR A 47 2.83 -0.24 -3.97
C THR A 47 2.10 -1.25 -4.85
N GLU A 48 1.56 -2.30 -4.23
CA GLU A 48 0.63 -3.22 -4.89
C GLU A 48 -0.79 -2.65 -4.87
N ILE A 49 -1.54 -2.88 -5.95
CA ILE A 49 -2.96 -2.50 -6.05
C ILE A 49 -3.71 -3.79 -6.40
N LYS A 50 -4.64 -4.19 -5.53
CA LYS A 50 -5.37 -5.46 -5.65
C LYS A 50 -6.81 -5.31 -5.19
N GLU A 51 -7.70 -6.14 -5.72
CA GLU A 51 -9.03 -6.30 -5.14
C GLU A 51 -8.94 -6.95 -3.76
N ILE A 52 -9.72 -6.45 -2.80
CA ILE A 52 -9.75 -7.01 -1.46
C ILE A 52 -10.53 -8.34 -1.46
N LYS A 53 -9.91 -9.42 -0.96
CA LYS A 53 -10.56 -10.73 -0.82
C LYS A 53 -11.10 -10.94 0.60
N ILE A 54 -10.24 -10.76 1.60
CA ILE A 54 -10.56 -10.97 3.01
C ILE A 54 -9.90 -9.83 3.79
N PHE A 55 -10.67 -9.21 4.68
CA PHE A 55 -10.17 -8.25 5.65
C PHE A 55 -10.32 -8.83 7.05
N SER A 56 -9.20 -9.17 7.70
CA SER A 56 -9.18 -9.74 9.04
C SER A 56 -8.79 -8.68 10.07
N LEU A 57 -9.64 -8.51 11.10
CA LEU A 57 -9.32 -7.65 12.23
C LEU A 57 -8.17 -8.26 13.04
N ARG A 58 -7.20 -7.44 13.43
CA ARG A 58 -6.21 -7.82 14.44
C ARG A 58 -6.91 -7.91 15.80
N LYS A 59 -6.53 -8.90 16.61
CA LYS A 59 -7.01 -8.98 18.00
C LYS A 59 -6.51 -7.76 18.78
N ASN A 60 -7.39 -7.13 19.54
CA ASN A 60 -7.00 -6.12 20.52
C ASN A 60 -6.14 -6.81 21.59
N ILE A 61 -4.87 -6.44 21.66
CA ILE A 61 -4.04 -6.78 22.81
C ILE A 61 -4.26 -5.62 23.79
N ILE A 62 -5.18 -5.81 24.73
CA ILE A 62 -5.16 -4.99 25.95
C ILE A 62 -3.94 -5.48 26.72
N SER A 63 -2.83 -4.75 26.61
CA SER A 63 -1.68 -4.95 27.48
C SER A 63 -2.07 -4.44 28.86
N ASN A 64 -2.48 -5.36 29.75
CA ASN A 64 -2.45 -5.08 31.18
C ASN A 64 -0.96 -5.09 31.59
N ILE A 65 -0.35 -3.91 31.49
CA ILE A 65 0.81 -3.54 32.30
C ILE A 65 0.25 -2.80 33.51
#